data_AF-A0A9X2HNQ4-F1
#
_entry.id   AF-A0A9X2HNQ4-F1
#
_cell.length_a   1.000
_cell.length_b   1.000
_cell.length_c   1.000
_cell.angle_alpha   90.00
_cell.angle_beta   90.00
_cell.angle_gamma   90.00
#
_symmetry.space_group_name_H-M   'P 1'
#
loop_
_entity.id
_entity.type
_entity.pdbx_description
1 polymer ?
#
loop_
_entity_poly.entity_id
_entity_poly.type
_entity_poly.pdbx_seq_one_letter_code
_entity_poly.pdbx_strand_id
1 'polypeptide(L)'
;MHPLLYLMPVVGVGFIFFMNWMAKRVEAQLAASQRWPSVPGTITRSGARVVNSVYYPAIRYDYDVGGQRLSATRYAFGNWSGTYQQVSEVIAGLPEGGQVPVYYDPANPKFAVLERVAQGSFYRWFGWAIGCVLIAVFVLVLVVTP
;
A
#
# COMPACT_ATOMS: atom_id res chain seq x y z
N MET A 1 19.23 -37.65 -1.81
CA MET A 1 19.84 -36.47 -1.14
C MET A 1 19.56 -35.23 -1.99
N HIS A 2 18.54 -34.44 -1.65
CA HIS A 2 18.16 -33.22 -2.39
C HIS A 2 18.57 -31.98 -1.58
N PRO A 3 19.80 -31.46 -1.74
CA PRO A 3 20.31 -30.34 -0.93
C PRO A 3 19.50 -29.04 -1.10
N LEU A 4 18.70 -28.92 -2.17
CA LEU A 4 17.76 -27.82 -2.40
C LEU A 4 16.62 -27.76 -1.37
N LEU A 5 16.27 -28.88 -0.72
CA LEU A 5 15.19 -28.93 0.25
C LEU A 5 15.51 -28.14 1.53
N TYR A 6 16.79 -28.10 1.93
CA TYR A 6 17.25 -27.43 3.14
C TYR A 6 17.30 -25.90 3.05
N LEU A 7 17.19 -25.33 1.84
CA LEU A 7 17.18 -23.88 1.64
C LEU A 7 15.80 -23.24 1.86
N MET A 8 14.73 -24.04 1.78
CA MET A 8 13.34 -23.59 1.95
C MET A 8 13.04 -22.90 3.30
N PRO A 9 13.47 -23.41 4.48
CA PRO A 9 13.22 -22.74 5.75
C PRO A 9 13.94 -21.38 5.87
N VAL A 10 15.13 -21.24 5.25
CA VAL A 10 15.87 -19.96 5.25
C VAL A 10 15.14 -18.91 4.40
N VAL A 11 14.57 -19.32 3.27
CA VAL A 11 13.75 -18.44 2.42
C VAL A 11 12.47 -18.01 3.14
N GLY A 12 11.81 -18.93 3.86
CA GLY A 12 10.60 -18.62 4.64
C GLY A 12 10.86 -17.63 5.78
N VAL A 13 11.92 -17.85 6.58
CA VAL A 13 12.30 -16.93 7.66
C VAL A 13 12.75 -15.58 7.09
N GLY A 14 13.54 -15.58 6.01
CA GLY A 14 13.93 -14.36 5.30
C GLY A 14 12.72 -13.56 4.79
N PHE A 15 11.69 -14.23 4.29
CA PHE A 15 10.45 -13.60 3.84
C PHE A 15 9.64 -12.98 4.98
N ILE A 16 9.57 -13.64 6.14
CA ILE A 16 8.92 -13.10 7.36
C ILE A 16 9.67 -11.87 7.88
N PHE A 17 11.00 -11.89 7.90
CA PHE A 17 11.81 -10.72 8.28
C PHE A 17 11.66 -9.58 7.27
N PHE A 18 11.64 -9.88 5.97
CA PHE A 18 11.43 -8.89 4.91
C PHE A 18 10.04 -8.23 5.02
N MET A 19 8.99 -9.02 5.27
CA MET A 19 7.63 -8.50 5.50
C MET A 19 7.53 -7.65 6.77
N ASN A 20 8.17 -8.07 7.88
CA ASN A 20 8.23 -7.27 9.11
C ASN A 20 8.99 -5.95 8.91
N TRP A 21 10.09 -5.97 8.14
CA TRP A 21 10.84 -4.78 7.78
C TRP A 21 10.01 -3.83 6.92
N MET A 22 9.27 -4.37 5.94
CA MET A 22 8.36 -3.58 5.10
C MET A 22 7.20 -2.98 5.90
N ALA A 23 6.62 -3.73 6.85
CA ALA A 23 5.56 -3.24 7.74
C ALA A 23 6.06 -2.10 8.65
N LYS A 24 7.25 -2.23 9.24
CA LYS A 24 7.88 -1.16 10.02
C LYS A 24 8.15 0.09 9.18
N ARG A 25 8.46 -0.05 7.88
CA ARG A 25 8.61 1.11 6.98
C ARG A 25 7.30 1.84 6.75
N VAL A 26 6.18 1.11 6.62
CA VAL A 26 4.85 1.71 6.47
C VAL A 26 4.42 2.42 7.76
N GLU A 27 4.68 1.84 8.93
CA GLU A 27 4.44 2.50 10.23
C GLU A 27 5.30 3.76 10.42
N ALA A 28 6.58 3.71 10.02
CA ALA A 28 7.46 4.88 10.04
C ALA A 28 6.97 5.97 9.07
N GLN A 29 6.42 5.60 7.91
CA GLN A 29 5.78 6.55 6.98
C GLN A 29 4.51 7.16 7.56
N LEU A 30 3.70 6.41 8.31
CA LEU A 30 2.52 6.94 9.01
C LEU A 30 2.93 7.93 10.11
N ALA A 31 3.94 7.60 10.91
CA ALA A 31 4.47 8.51 11.93
C ALA A 31 5.10 9.78 11.33
N ALA A 32 5.80 9.66 10.20
CA ALA A 32 6.34 10.80 9.45
C ALA A 32 5.25 11.66 8.81
N SER A 33 4.16 11.04 8.33
CA SER A 33 3.04 11.73 7.66
C SER A 33 2.27 12.68 8.58
N GLN A 34 2.33 12.48 9.90
CA GLN A 34 1.76 13.44 10.86
C GLN A 34 2.48 14.80 10.81
N ARG A 35 3.75 14.84 10.38
CA ARG A 35 4.56 16.06 10.28
C ARG A 35 4.66 16.61 8.86
N TRP A 36 4.05 15.94 7.88
CA TRP A 36 4.11 16.39 6.49
C TRP A 36 3.29 17.66 6.29
N PRO A 37 3.84 18.67 5.60
CA PRO A 37 3.09 19.86 5.21
C PRO A 37 1.95 19.50 4.27
N SER A 38 0.79 20.13 4.48
CA SER A 38 -0.37 20.03 3.61
C SER A 38 -0.46 21.26 2.72
N VAL A 39 -0.70 21.06 1.43
CA VAL A 39 -1.05 22.13 0.48
C VAL A 39 -2.44 21.88 -0.10
N PRO A 40 -3.21 22.92 -0.41
CA PRO A 40 -4.46 22.75 -1.15
C PRO A 40 -4.15 22.23 -2.56
N GLY A 41 -4.74 21.10 -2.93
CA GLY A 41 -4.72 20.57 -4.27
C GLY A 41 -6.13 20.55 -4.88
N THR A 42 -6.19 20.48 -6.20
CA THR A 42 -7.44 20.39 -6.96
C THR A 42 -7.53 19.04 -7.64
N ILE A 43 -8.66 18.37 -7.47
CA ILE A 43 -8.93 17.09 -8.14
C ILE A 43 -9.21 17.36 -9.61
N THR A 44 -8.35 16.89 -10.50
CA THR A 44 -8.52 17.02 -11.95
C THR A 44 -9.34 15.85 -12.52
N ARG A 45 -9.32 14.70 -11.85
CA ARG A 45 -10.07 13.51 -12.27
C ARG A 45 -10.45 12.64 -11.08
N SER A 46 -11.67 12.13 -11.04
CA SER A 46 -12.07 11.13 -10.04
C SER A 46 -12.92 10.04 -10.69
N GLY A 47 -12.68 8.80 -10.29
CA GLY A 47 -13.38 7.65 -10.85
C GLY A 47 -12.94 6.34 -10.20
N ALA A 48 -13.63 5.26 -10.56
CA ALA A 48 -13.31 3.91 -10.10
C ALA A 48 -12.68 3.11 -11.24
N ARG A 49 -11.65 2.34 -10.93
CA ARG A 49 -11.08 1.32 -11.80
C ARG A 49 -11.35 -0.05 -11.21
N VAL A 50 -11.86 -0.97 -12.04
CA VAL A 50 -12.08 -2.36 -11.64
C VAL A 50 -11.00 -3.24 -12.24
N VAL A 51 -10.34 -4.06 -11.43
CA VAL A 51 -9.38 -5.08 -11.89
C VAL A 51 -9.68 -6.37 -11.14
N ASN A 52 -9.98 -7.45 -11.84
CA ASN A 52 -10.30 -8.76 -11.25
C ASN A 52 -11.36 -8.70 -10.13
N SER A 53 -12.45 -7.96 -10.36
CA SER A 53 -13.53 -7.73 -9.38
C SER A 53 -13.11 -6.95 -8.12
N VAL A 54 -11.91 -6.37 -8.10
CA VAL A 54 -11.43 -5.46 -7.05
C VAL A 54 -11.56 -4.02 -7.54
N TYR A 55 -12.11 -3.15 -6.70
CA TYR A 55 -12.33 -1.74 -7.02
C TYR A 55 -11.19 -0.87 -6.46
N TYR A 56 -10.68 0.01 -7.31
CA TYR A 56 -9.59 0.95 -7.02
C TYR A 56 -10.05 2.37 -7.31
N PRO A 57 -9.74 3.35 -6.44
CA PRO A 57 -10.00 4.74 -6.72
C PRO A 57 -8.94 5.27 -7.71
N ALA A 58 -9.39 5.66 -8.89
CA ALA A 58 -8.58 6.27 -9.93
C ALA A 58 -8.74 7.80 -9.85
N ILE A 59 -8.03 8.40 -8.89
CA ILE A 59 -8.07 9.85 -8.64
C ILE A 59 -6.80 10.48 -9.22
N ARG A 60 -6.91 11.66 -9.83
CA ARG A 60 -5.79 12.50 -10.23
C ARG A 60 -6.04 13.91 -9.69
N TYR A 61 -5.01 14.50 -9.10
CA TYR A 61 -5.06 15.83 -8.54
C TYR A 61 -3.79 16.60 -8.84
N ASP A 62 -3.93 17.91 -8.95
CA ASP A 62 -2.84 18.86 -9.11
C ASP A 62 -2.65 19.63 -7.82
N TYR A 63 -1.42 19.97 -7.48
CA TYR A 63 -1.06 20.75 -6.30
C TYR A 63 0.18 21.58 -6.61
N ASP A 64 0.35 22.69 -5.88
CA ASP A 64 1.51 23.55 -6.02
C ASP A 64 2.42 23.40 -4.81
N VAL A 65 3.71 23.14 -5.06
CA VAL A 65 4.75 23.14 -4.02
C VAL A 65 5.84 24.11 -4.45
N GLY A 66 5.97 25.22 -3.73
CA GLY A 66 7.05 26.19 -3.95
C GLY A 66 7.02 26.85 -5.34
N GLY A 67 5.84 27.04 -5.94
CA GLY A 67 5.68 27.61 -7.28
C GLY A 67 5.80 26.58 -8.41
N GLN A 68 5.91 25.29 -8.09
CA GLN A 68 5.91 24.21 -9.06
C GLN A 68 4.60 23.43 -8.99
N ARG A 69 3.83 23.46 -10.09
CA ARG A 69 2.63 22.65 -10.24
C ARG A 69 3.03 21.19 -10.48
N LEU A 70 2.61 20.33 -9.56
CA LEU A 70 2.82 18.89 -9.58
C LEU A 70 1.47 18.19 -9.67
N SER A 71 1.47 16.98 -10.25
CA SER A 71 0.27 16.14 -10.33
C SER A 71 0.57 14.78 -9.72
N ALA A 72 -0.38 14.25 -8.96
CA ALA A 72 -0.29 12.91 -8.38
C ALA A 72 -1.63 12.18 -8.49
N THR A 73 -1.57 10.85 -8.33
CA THR A 73 -2.74 9.97 -8.48
C THR A 73 -2.93 9.05 -7.28
N ARG A 74 -2.17 9.25 -6.20
CA ARG A 74 -2.22 8.39 -5.02
C ARG A 74 -3.26 8.92 -4.05
N TYR A 75 -4.27 8.11 -3.78
CA TYR A 75 -5.27 8.39 -2.75
C TYR A 75 -4.67 8.24 -1.35
N ALA A 76 -4.04 7.10 -1.08
CA ALA A 76 -3.50 6.76 0.23
C ALA A 76 -2.12 6.08 0.11
N PHE A 77 -1.49 5.73 1.23
CA PHE A 77 -0.24 4.98 1.21
C PHE A 77 -0.46 3.55 0.67
N GLY A 78 0.33 3.17 -0.34
CA GLY A 78 0.24 1.87 -1.00
C GLY A 78 -0.85 1.80 -2.08
N ASN A 79 -1.21 0.58 -2.48
CA ASN A 79 -2.34 0.33 -3.39
C ASN A 79 -3.60 0.14 -2.55
N TRP A 80 -4.32 1.22 -2.29
CA TRP A 80 -5.61 1.16 -1.59
C TRP A 80 -6.66 0.55 -2.52
N SER A 81 -7.37 -0.46 -2.02
CA SER A 81 -8.49 -1.10 -2.71
C SER A 81 -9.63 -1.35 -1.75
N GLY A 82 -10.87 -1.33 -2.24
CA GLY A 82 -12.04 -1.56 -1.39
C GLY A 82 -13.17 -2.25 -2.13
N THR A 83 -14.26 -2.47 -1.41
CA THR A 83 -15.54 -2.88 -2.01
C THR A 83 -16.09 -1.73 -2.87
N TYR A 84 -16.98 -2.03 -3.83
CA TYR A 84 -17.67 -1.01 -4.63
C TYR A 84 -18.20 0.15 -3.78
N GLN A 85 -18.91 -0.16 -2.69
CA GLN A 85 -19.50 0.85 -1.82
C GLN A 85 -18.45 1.79 -1.19
N GLN A 86 -17.35 1.23 -0.68
CA GLN A 86 -16.26 2.02 -0.09
C GLN A 86 -15.60 2.94 -1.13
N VAL A 87 -15.34 2.40 -2.33
CA VAL A 87 -14.72 3.18 -3.41
C VAL A 87 -15.67 4.26 -3.93
N SER A 88 -16.98 3.97 -4.01
CA SER A 88 -17.99 4.95 -4.41
C SER A 88 -18.13 6.08 -3.39
N GLU A 89 -18.08 5.78 -2.08
CA GLU A 89 -18.11 6.81 -1.03
C GLU A 89 -16.89 7.72 -1.10
N VAL A 90 -15.71 7.15 -1.32
CA VAL A 90 -14.46 7.92 -1.50
C VAL A 90 -14.55 8.84 -2.72
N ILE A 91 -15.00 8.34 -3.87
CA ILE A 91 -15.13 9.15 -5.10
C ILE A 91 -16.20 10.23 -4.93
N ALA A 92 -17.30 9.92 -4.26
CA ALA A 92 -18.36 10.90 -3.97
C ALA A 92 -17.87 12.04 -3.06
N GLY A 93 -16.96 11.76 -2.11
CA GLY A 93 -16.30 12.77 -1.30
C GLY A 93 -15.21 13.57 -2.03
N LEU A 94 -14.80 13.13 -3.23
CA LEU A 94 -13.72 13.69 -4.02
C LEU A 94 -14.18 14.04 -5.44
N PRO A 95 -15.11 15.00 -5.60
CA PRO A 95 -15.59 15.41 -6.90
C PRO A 95 -14.49 16.09 -7.72
N GLU A 96 -14.56 15.95 -9.04
CA GLU A 96 -13.70 16.70 -9.97
C GLU A 96 -13.88 18.21 -9.76
N GLY A 97 -12.77 18.95 -9.74
CA GLY A 97 -12.72 20.37 -9.38
C GLY A 97 -12.74 20.63 -7.87
N GLY A 98 -12.93 19.62 -7.02
CA GLY A 98 -12.89 19.75 -5.57
C GLY A 98 -11.52 20.13 -5.05
N GLN A 99 -11.47 21.01 -4.05
CA GLN A 99 -10.25 21.32 -3.30
C GLN A 99 -10.08 20.38 -2.13
N VAL A 100 -8.90 19.78 -2.01
CA VAL A 100 -8.58 18.80 -0.98
C VAL A 100 -7.17 19.01 -0.45
N PRO A 101 -6.92 18.72 0.84
CA PRO A 101 -5.58 18.79 1.39
C PRO A 101 -4.71 17.67 0.81
N VAL A 102 -3.60 18.05 0.20
CA VAL A 102 -2.58 17.16 -0.32
C VAL A 102 -1.40 17.19 0.63
N TYR A 103 -1.05 16.04 1.20
CA TYR A 103 0.12 15.89 2.07
C TYR A 103 1.28 15.41 1.22
N TYR A 104 2.36 16.17 1.16
CA TYR A 104 3.55 15.84 0.38
C TYR A 104 4.75 15.60 1.28
N ASP A 105 5.67 14.76 0.82
CA ASP A 105 6.96 14.55 1.48
C ASP A 105 7.89 15.74 1.18
N PRO A 106 8.33 16.52 2.19
CA PRO A 106 9.23 17.66 1.96
C PRO A 106 10.60 17.23 1.43
N ALA A 107 11.03 15.99 1.67
CA ALA A 107 12.26 15.45 1.08
C ALA A 107 12.06 14.99 -0.37
N ASN A 108 10.82 14.70 -0.78
CA ASN A 108 10.48 14.32 -2.15
C ASN A 108 9.07 14.82 -2.54
N PRO A 109 8.95 16.05 -3.06
CA PRO A 109 7.66 16.69 -3.35
C PRO A 109 6.77 15.93 -4.33
N LYS A 110 7.35 15.05 -5.16
CA LYS A 110 6.59 14.19 -6.09
C LYS A 110 5.80 13.09 -5.37
N PHE A 111 6.16 12.79 -4.12
CA PHE A 111 5.45 11.83 -3.30
C PHE A 111 4.40 12.56 -2.46
N ALA A 112 3.15 12.46 -2.91
CA ALA A 112 2.01 13.07 -2.26
C ALA A 112 0.85 12.07 -2.10
N VAL A 113 0.07 12.26 -1.05
CA VAL A 113 -1.13 11.46 -0.72
C VAL A 113 -2.26 12.38 -0.26
N LEU A 114 -3.52 12.00 -0.55
CA LEU A 114 -4.70 12.72 -0.08
C LEU A 114 -5.07 12.32 1.34
N GLU A 115 -4.94 11.03 1.64
CA GLU A 115 -5.30 10.47 2.94
C GLU A 115 -4.12 9.78 3.60
N ARG A 116 -3.89 10.11 4.88
CA ARG A 116 -2.81 9.55 5.71
C ARG A 116 -3.21 8.22 6.35
N VAL A 117 -3.89 7.37 5.59
CA VAL A 117 -4.18 5.98 5.97
C VAL A 117 -3.30 5.06 5.15
N ALA A 118 -2.71 4.07 5.80
CA ALA A 118 -2.13 2.94 5.10
C ALA A 118 -3.09 1.77 5.29
N GLN A 119 -3.41 1.03 4.22
CA GLN A 119 -4.02 -0.30 4.34
C GLN A 119 -3.01 -1.35 4.84
N GLY A 120 -2.06 -0.94 5.70
CA GLY A 120 -0.97 -1.72 6.31
C GLY A 120 -1.39 -3.01 7.00
N SER A 121 -2.65 -3.09 7.41
CA SER A 121 -3.16 -4.21 8.22
C SER A 121 -3.33 -5.50 7.41
N PHE A 122 -3.70 -5.42 6.12
CA PHE A 122 -4.04 -6.62 5.33
C PHE A 122 -2.80 -7.44 4.91
N TYR A 123 -1.69 -6.77 4.61
CA TYR A 123 -0.46 -7.41 4.14
C TYR A 123 0.23 -8.23 5.23
N ARG A 124 0.06 -7.84 6.51
CA ARG A 124 0.56 -8.59 7.67
C ARG A 124 -0.06 -9.98 7.79
N TRP A 125 -1.36 -10.09 7.54
CA TRP A 125 -2.09 -11.36 7.61
C TRP A 125 -1.79 -12.28 6.44
N PHE A 126 -1.73 -11.73 5.22
CA PHE A 126 -1.34 -12.51 4.02
C PHE A 126 0.11 -13.01 4.10
N GLY A 127 1.03 -12.21 4.62
CA GLY A 127 2.42 -12.62 4.85
C GLY A 127 2.55 -13.79 5.82
N TRP A 128 1.78 -13.77 6.91
CA TRP A 128 1.70 -14.88 7.86
C TRP A 128 1.08 -16.14 7.23
N ALA A 129 -0.01 -16.00 6.48
CA ALA A 129 -0.66 -17.14 5.82
C ALA A 129 0.29 -17.85 4.84
N ILE A 130 1.00 -17.09 3.99
CA ILE A 130 1.98 -17.65 3.05
C ILE A 130 3.16 -18.29 3.80
N GLY A 131 3.67 -17.64 4.84
CA GLY A 131 4.74 -18.18 5.68
C GLY A 131 4.35 -19.52 6.34
N CYS A 132 3.15 -19.61 6.91
CA CYS A 132 2.64 -20.83 7.53
C CYS A 132 2.43 -21.96 6.51
N VAL A 133 1.92 -21.65 5.31
CA VAL A 133 1.73 -22.64 4.23
C VAL A 133 3.07 -23.22 3.78
N LEU A 134 4.09 -22.39 3.60
CA LEU A 134 5.43 -22.85 3.20
C LEU A 134 6.08 -23.75 4.27
N ILE A 135 5.90 -23.41 5.56
CA ILE A 135 6.38 -24.24 6.69
C ILE A 135 5.61 -25.58 6.74
N ALA A 136 4.28 -25.55 6.57
CA ALA A 136 3.46 -26.76 6.58
C ALA A 136 3.81 -27.72 5.44
N VAL A 137 4.04 -27.18 4.22
CA VAL A 137 4.49 -27.97 3.06
C VAL A 137 5.86 -28.57 3.31
N PHE A 138 6.78 -27.83 3.93
CA PHE A 138 8.11 -28.34 4.30
C PHE A 138 8.04 -29.50 5.31
N VAL A 139 7.22 -29.36 6.35
CA VAL A 139 7.00 -30.43 7.36
C VAL A 139 6.37 -31.67 6.71
N LEU A 140 5.39 -31.49 5.84
CA LEU A 140 4.74 -32.58 5.12
C LEU A 140 5.74 -33.37 4.27
N VAL A 141 6.61 -32.67 3.52
CA VAL A 141 7.63 -33.32 2.68
C VAL A 141 8.63 -34.11 3.54
N LEU A 142 9.05 -33.58 4.69
CA LEU A 142 9.93 -34.30 5.63
C LEU A 142 9.30 -35.55 6.25
N VAL A 143 7.97 -35.54 6.48
CA VAL A 143 7.26 -36.72 7.03
C VAL A 143 7.03 -37.80 5.97
N VAL A 144 6.85 -37.40 4.71
CA VAL A 144 6.52 -38.31 3.60
C VAL A 144 7.77 -38.88 2.92
N THR A 145 8.94 -38.24 3.03
CA THR A 145 10.21 -38.77 2.53
C THR A 145 10.99 -39.46 3.66
N PRO A 146 11.07 -40.81 3.71
CA PRO A 146 11.85 -41.53 4.70
C PRO A 146 13.36 -41.41 4.49
#